data_AF-A0A8J3UC41-F1
#
_entry.id   AF-A0A8J3UC41-F1
#
_cell.length_a   1.000
_cell.length_b   1.000
_cell.length_c   1.000
_cell.angle_alpha   90.00
_cell.angle_beta   90.00
_cell.angle_gamma   90.00
#
_symmetry.space_group_name_H-M   'P 1'
#
loop_
_entity.id
_entity.type
_entity.pdbx_description
1 polymer ?
#
loop_
_entity_poly.entity_id
_entity_poly.type
_entity_poly.pdbx_seq_one_letter_code
_entity_poly.pdbx_strand_id
1 'polypeptide(L)'
;MVGMSEEKALNVGPSGIEVTYERFGDHVAPPVLLLMGGGAQMINWPEGFCAELAGRGLQVIRFDNRDTGRSTHFSQAPVPDLQAALAGHRRHGPQPAPCPVARVRLADRRPRPARRRGLAHPLTACPLSH
;
A
#
# COMPACT_ATOMS: atom_id res chain seq x y z
N MET A 1 -0.18 4.46 -19.76
CA MET A 1 0.73 5.24 -18.90
C MET A 1 0.42 4.86 -17.47
N VAL A 2 1.16 3.88 -16.93
CA VAL A 2 0.98 3.41 -15.55
C VAL A 2 1.43 4.56 -14.65
N GLY A 3 0.54 5.08 -13.81
CA GLY A 3 0.85 6.17 -12.88
C GLY A 3 1.81 5.67 -11.81
N MET A 4 3.10 5.98 -11.98
CA MET A 4 4.16 5.64 -11.03
C MET A 4 4.28 6.77 -9.99
N SER A 5 3.30 6.85 -9.11
CA SER A 5 3.34 7.83 -8.03
C SER A 5 3.63 7.12 -6.71
N GLU A 6 4.73 7.50 -6.08
CA GLU A 6 4.99 7.19 -4.68
C GLU A 6 3.86 7.79 -3.83
N GLU A 7 3.17 6.94 -3.07
CA GLU A 7 2.06 7.31 -2.20
C GLU A 7 2.47 7.11 -0.73
N LYS A 8 1.84 7.87 0.18
CA LYS A 8 2.00 7.70 1.63
C LYS A 8 0.71 7.33 2.31
N ALA A 9 0.77 6.31 3.16
CA ALA A 9 -0.25 6.03 4.16
C ALA A 9 0.19 6.65 5.48
N LEU A 10 -0.68 7.49 6.05
CA LEU A 10 -0.41 8.23 7.28
C LEU A 10 -1.11 7.57 8.47
N ASN A 11 -0.60 7.80 9.68
CA ASN A 11 -1.20 7.34 10.94
C ASN A 11 -1.44 5.82 10.97
N VAL A 12 -0.51 5.04 10.44
CA VAL A 12 -0.62 3.58 10.39
C VAL A 12 -0.32 2.97 11.76
N GLY A 13 -1.29 2.22 12.29
CA GLY A 13 -1.15 1.52 13.57
C GLY A 13 -1.12 2.45 14.79
N PRO A 14 -0.96 1.88 16.01
CA PRO A 14 -1.04 2.65 17.25
C PRO A 14 0.13 3.62 17.45
N SER A 15 1.24 3.39 16.74
CA SER A 15 2.41 4.29 16.76
C SER A 15 2.31 5.42 15.74
N GLY A 16 1.24 5.48 14.93
CA GLY A 16 0.99 6.58 14.00
C GLY A 16 2.05 6.74 12.91
N ILE A 17 2.62 5.66 12.39
CA ILE A 17 3.73 5.75 11.44
C ILE A 17 3.26 6.13 10.03
N GLU A 18 4.20 6.67 9.25
CA GLU A 18 4.06 6.85 7.81
C GLU A 18 4.64 5.64 7.07
N VAL A 19 3.90 5.13 6.10
CA VAL A 19 4.33 4.05 5.21
C VAL A 19 4.31 4.54 3.78
N THR A 20 5.46 4.48 3.13
CA THR A 20 5.62 4.83 1.72
C THR A 20 5.44 3.59 0.85
N TYR A 21 4.68 3.70 -0.23
CA TYR A 21 4.38 2.58 -1.12
C TYR A 21 4.08 3.02 -2.55
N GLU A 22 4.08 2.05 -3.46
CA GLU A 22 3.71 2.22 -4.86
C GLU A 22 2.68 1.18 -5.29
N ARG A 23 1.96 1.49 -6.37
CA ARG A 23 0.90 0.66 -6.93
C ARG A 23 1.07 0.43 -8.42
N PHE A 24 0.77 -0.79 -8.84
CA PHE A 24 0.76 -1.21 -10.24
C PHE A 24 -0.54 -1.96 -10.55
N GLY A 25 -1.00 -1.86 -11.80
CA GLY A 25 -2.21 -2.54 -12.27
C GLY A 25 -3.51 -1.78 -11.95
N ASP A 26 -4.64 -2.46 -12.18
CA ASP A 26 -5.97 -1.90 -11.96
C ASP A 26 -6.30 -1.83 -10.45
N HIS A 27 -6.89 -0.73 -9.99
CA HIS A 27 -7.28 -0.57 -8.59
C HIS A 27 -8.44 -1.45 -8.13
N VAL A 28 -9.18 -2.07 -9.06
CA VAL A 28 -10.24 -3.04 -8.73
C VAL A 28 -9.80 -4.49 -8.87
N ALA A 29 -8.58 -4.75 -9.31
CA ALA A 29 -8.03 -6.10 -9.40
C ALA A 29 -7.73 -6.68 -8.00
N PRO A 30 -7.69 -8.02 -7.86
CA PRO A 30 -7.25 -8.66 -6.61
C PRO A 30 -5.86 -8.18 -6.20
N PRO A 31 -5.66 -7.70 -4.97
CA PRO A 31 -4.39 -7.12 -4.58
C PRO A 31 -3.39 -8.15 -4.10
N VAL A 32 -2.12 -7.83 -4.36
CA VAL A 32 -0.95 -8.53 -3.84
C VAL A 32 -0.04 -7.51 -3.20
N LEU A 33 0.29 -7.73 -1.92
CA LEU A 33 1.21 -6.90 -1.17
C LEU A 33 2.59 -7.58 -1.15
N LEU A 34 3.60 -6.87 -1.64
CA LEU A 34 4.98 -7.34 -1.65
C LEU A 34 5.71 -6.80 -0.41
N LEU A 35 6.11 -7.71 0.49
CA LEU A 35 6.86 -7.41 1.70
C LEU A 35 8.33 -7.73 1.48
N MET A 36 9.21 -6.77 1.77
CA MET A 36 10.64 -7.03 1.78
C MET A 36 11.11 -7.65 3.08
N GLY A 37 12.03 -8.61 2.98
CA GLY A 37 12.76 -9.15 4.13
C GLY A 37 14.05 -8.37 4.41
N GLY A 38 14.59 -8.55 5.62
CA GLY A 38 15.96 -8.11 5.96
C GLY A 38 16.22 -6.59 5.91
N GLY A 39 15.19 -5.75 5.98
CA GLY A 39 15.33 -4.29 5.90
C GLY A 39 15.62 -3.77 4.48
N ALA A 40 15.45 -4.60 3.44
CA ALA A 40 15.55 -4.14 2.07
C ALA A 40 14.39 -3.18 1.72
N GLN A 41 14.68 -2.21 0.84
CA GLN A 41 13.72 -1.19 0.40
C GLN A 41 12.81 -1.73 -0.70
N MET A 42 11.61 -1.16 -0.89
CA MET A 42 10.65 -1.59 -1.92
C MET A 42 11.23 -1.63 -3.34
N ILE A 43 12.19 -0.75 -3.63
CA ILE A 43 12.85 -0.64 -4.94
C ILE A 43 13.68 -1.88 -5.30
N ASN A 44 14.02 -2.74 -4.33
CA ASN A 44 14.68 -4.00 -4.63
C ASN A 44 13.74 -5.02 -5.30
N TRP A 45 12.42 -4.76 -5.37
CA TRP A 45 11.51 -5.47 -6.28
C TRP A 45 11.66 -4.79 -7.64
N PRO A 46 12.20 -5.44 -8.69
CA PRO A 46 12.36 -4.78 -9.98
C PRO A 46 11.01 -4.35 -10.55
N GLU A 47 10.93 -3.18 -11.17
CA GLU A 47 9.68 -2.69 -11.76
C GLU A 47 9.10 -3.67 -12.78
N GLY A 48 9.95 -4.30 -13.59
CA GLY A 48 9.53 -5.32 -14.55
C GLY A 48 8.82 -6.51 -13.88
N PHE A 49 9.27 -6.92 -12.69
CA PHE A 49 8.59 -7.97 -11.93
C PHE A 49 7.19 -7.53 -11.47
N CYS A 50 7.07 -6.31 -10.96
CA CYS A 50 5.78 -5.75 -10.56
C CYS A 50 4.84 -5.57 -11.76
N ALA A 51 5.36 -5.14 -12.90
CA ALA A 51 4.62 -4.98 -14.14
C ALA A 51 4.11 -6.32 -14.68
N GLU A 52 4.92 -7.37 -14.67
CA GLU A 52 4.52 -8.72 -15.08
C GLU A 52 3.39 -9.28 -14.21
N LEU A 53 3.46 -9.10 -12.89
CA LEU A 53 2.38 -9.49 -11.98
C LEU A 53 1.10 -8.68 -12.23
N ALA A 54 1.22 -7.37 -12.44
CA ALA A 54 0.10 -6.52 -12.78
C ALA A 54 -0.54 -6.90 -14.12
N GLY A 55 0.27 -7.26 -15.12
CA GLY A 55 -0.18 -7.76 -16.42
C GLY A 55 -1.00 -9.06 -16.35
N ARG A 56 -0.88 -9.81 -15.24
CA ARG A 56 -1.70 -11.00 -14.95
C ARG A 56 -3.04 -10.67 -14.26
N GLY A 57 -3.42 -9.39 -14.21
CA GLY A 57 -4.69 -8.95 -13.63
C GLY A 57 -4.67 -8.84 -12.11
N LEU A 58 -3.51 -8.53 -11.52
CA LEU A 58 -3.34 -8.29 -10.08
C LEU A 58 -3.11 -6.80 -9.82
N GLN A 59 -3.57 -6.31 -8.66
CA GLN A 59 -3.16 -5.01 -8.14
C GLN A 59 -1.91 -5.19 -7.27
N VAL A 60 -0.73 -4.87 -7.79
CA VAL A 60 0.52 -5.06 -7.04
C VAL A 60 0.80 -3.82 -6.21
N ILE A 61 1.07 -4.01 -4.92
CA ILE A 61 1.45 -2.97 -3.97
C ILE A 61 2.81 -3.36 -3.39
N ARG A 62 3.85 -2.53 -3.58
CA ARG A 62 5.15 -2.67 -2.91
C ARG A 62 5.36 -1.50 -1.96
N PHE A 63 5.97 -1.72 -0.80
CA PHE A 63 6.11 -0.68 0.22
C PHE A 63 7.41 -0.81 1.01
N ASP A 64 7.82 0.31 1.61
CA ASP A 64 8.97 0.39 2.48
C ASP A 64 8.61 -0.02 3.91
N ASN A 65 9.34 -0.97 4.49
CA ASN A 65 9.19 -1.36 5.89
C ASN A 65 9.44 -0.19 6.86
N ARG A 66 8.94 -0.31 8.10
CA ARG A 66 9.34 0.56 9.22
C ARG A 66 10.86 0.48 9.37
N ASP A 67 11.55 1.63 9.44
CA ASP A 67 13.02 1.76 9.44
C ASP A 67 13.70 1.48 8.08
N THR A 68 12.99 1.67 6.97
CA THR A 68 13.54 1.47 5.64
C THR A 68 13.05 2.53 4.66
N GLY A 69 13.91 2.90 3.71
CA GLY A 69 13.56 3.80 2.62
C GLY A 69 12.94 5.10 3.10
N ARG A 70 11.76 5.43 2.57
CA ARG A 70 11.05 6.69 2.83
C ARG A 70 9.87 6.54 3.80
N SER A 71 9.73 5.37 4.43
CA SER A 71 8.82 5.17 5.56
C SER A 71 9.40 5.77 6.85
N THR A 72 8.64 5.77 7.94
CA THR A 72 9.15 6.26 9.24
C THR A 72 10.39 5.49 9.71
N HIS A 73 11.38 6.24 10.23
CA HIS A 73 12.58 5.73 10.89
C HIS A 73 12.59 6.08 12.38
N PHE A 74 12.91 5.12 13.23
CA PHE A 74 13.04 5.24 14.67
C PHE A 74 14.51 5.43 15.07
N SER A 75 15.06 6.62 14.83
CA SER A 75 16.47 6.94 15.08
C SER A 75 16.88 6.92 16.56
N GLN A 76 15.92 6.96 17.48
CA GLN A 76 16.16 6.94 18.93
C GLN A 76 16.12 5.52 19.53
N ALA A 77 15.85 4.50 18.72
CA ALA A 77 15.84 3.12 19.20
C ALA A 77 17.28 2.58 19.37
N PRO A 78 17.53 1.69 20.35
CA PRO A 78 18.81 0.99 20.45
C PRO A 78 19.11 0.17 19.19
N VAL A 79 20.40 0.07 18.82
CA VAL A 79 20.84 -0.78 17.71
C VAL A 79 20.43 -2.24 17.99
N PRO A 80 19.80 -2.92 17.02
CA PRO A 80 19.42 -4.33 17.18
C PRO A 80 20.63 -5.22 17.41
N ASP A 81 20.54 -6.07 18.43
CA ASP A 81 21.52 -7.14 18.67
C ASP A 81 21.24 -8.31 17.71
N LEU A 82 21.88 -8.24 16.54
CA LEU A 82 21.65 -9.20 15.46
C LEU A 82 22.09 -10.62 15.85
N GLN A 83 23.15 -10.76 16.64
CA GLN A 83 23.64 -12.06 17.10
C GLN A 83 22.59 -12.74 18.00
N ALA A 84 22.04 -12.00 18.97
CA ALA A 84 20.96 -12.52 19.81
C ALA A 84 19.70 -12.85 18.99
N ALA A 85 19.34 -12.01 18.01
CA ALA A 85 18.17 -12.24 17.16
C ALA A 85 18.31 -13.52 16.31
N LEU A 86 19.48 -13.75 15.71
CA LEU A 86 19.76 -14.95 14.90
C LEU A 86 19.84 -16.21 15.76
N ALA A 87 20.34 -16.11 16.99
CA ALA A 87 20.36 -17.21 17.96
C ALA A 87 18.94 -17.57 18.48
N GLY A 88 17.89 -16.90 18.01
CA GLY A 88 16.53 -17.09 18.49
C GLY A 88 16.31 -16.63 19.93
N HIS A 89 17.26 -15.84 20.47
CA HIS A 89 17.21 -15.37 21.84
C HIS A 89 16.13 -14.30 21.96
N ARG A 90 14.94 -14.71 22.41
CA ARG A 90 13.89 -13.77 22.82
C ARG A 90 14.34 -13.11 24.11
N ARG A 91 14.79 -11.86 24.05
CA ARG A 91 15.03 -11.08 25.28
C ARG A 91 13.72 -11.07 26.11
N HIS A 92 13.77 -11.66 27.32
CA HIS A 92 12.69 -11.66 28.32
C HIS A 92 12.61 -10.32 29.10
N GLY A 93 12.90 -9.19 28.46
CA GLY A 93 12.51 -7.88 28.98
C GLY A 93 11.08 -7.54 28.54
N PRO A 94 10.39 -6.56 29.16
CA PRO A 94 9.16 -6.04 28.58
C PRO A 94 9.49 -5.53 27.17
N GLN A 95 9.11 -6.31 26.15
CA GLN A 95 9.14 -5.78 24.80
C GLN A 95 8.19 -4.59 24.79
N PRO A 96 8.56 -3.43 24.21
CA PRO A 96 7.53 -2.51 23.75
C PRO A 96 6.56 -3.38 22.95
N ALA A 97 5.28 -3.35 23.34
CA ALA A 97 4.28 -4.27 22.80
C ALA A 97 4.52 -4.38 21.30
N PRO A 98 4.67 -5.61 20.74
CA PRO A 98 4.92 -5.76 19.32
C PRO A 98 3.91 -4.88 18.63
N CYS A 99 4.36 -3.92 17.81
CA CYS A 99 3.45 -3.07 17.05
C CYS A 99 2.45 -4.05 16.44
N PRO A 100 1.15 -3.99 16.79
CA PRO A 100 0.21 -4.98 16.33
C PRO A 100 0.35 -4.97 14.83
N VAL A 101 0.84 -6.08 14.28
CA VAL A 101 0.91 -6.26 12.84
C VAL A 101 -0.54 -6.13 12.43
N ALA A 102 -0.88 -4.99 11.84
CA ALA A 102 -2.22 -4.74 11.41
C ALA A 102 -2.54 -5.88 10.46
N ARG A 103 -3.52 -6.70 10.82
CA ARG A 103 -4.14 -7.58 9.85
C ARG A 103 -4.72 -6.59 8.84
N VAL A 104 -4.02 -6.36 7.73
CA VAL A 104 -4.51 -5.54 6.64
C VAL A 104 -5.74 -6.27 6.14
N ARG A 105 -6.91 -5.91 6.68
CA ARG A 105 -8.15 -6.08 5.94
C ARG A 105 -8.00 -5.11 4.80
N LEU A 106 -7.67 -5.64 3.63
CA LEU A 106 -7.96 -4.90 2.43
C LEU A 106 -9.44 -4.54 2.52
N ALA A 107 -9.74 -3.25 2.68
CA ALA A 107 -11.11 -2.79 2.67
C ALA A 107 -11.72 -3.33 1.37
N ASP A 108 -12.80 -4.09 1.50
CA ASP A 108 -13.58 -4.55 0.36
C ASP A 108 -14.17 -3.30 -0.29
N ARG A 109 -13.41 -2.71 -1.22
CA ARG A 109 -13.83 -1.53 -1.96
C ARG A 109 -14.84 -2.03 -2.97
N ARG A 110 -16.12 -1.99 -2.59
CA ARG A 110 -17.20 -2.16 -3.57
C ARG A 110 -16.91 -1.26 -4.77
N PRO A 111 -16.97 -1.78 -6.01
CA PRO A 111 -16.73 -0.97 -7.19
C PRO A 111 -17.68 0.22 -7.18
N ARG A 112 -17.15 1.43 -7.34
CA ARG A 112 -17.99 2.62 -7.58
C ARG A 112 -18.79 2.35 -8.85
N PRO A 113 -20.11 2.57 -8.87
CA PRO A 113 -20.88 2.39 -10.09
C PRO A 113 -20.30 3.31 -11.17
N ALA A 114 -20.05 2.73 -12.35
CA ALA A 114 -19.60 3.49 -13.51
C ALA A 114 -20.54 4.68 -13.70
N ARG A 115 -20.00 5.91 -13.74
CA ARG A 115 -20.76 7.07 -14.21
C ARG A 115 -21.29 6.68 -15.58
N ARG A 116 -22.61 6.45 -15.69
CA ARG A 116 -23.29 6.33 -16.97
C ARG A 116 -22.86 7.55 -17.78
N ARG A 117 -22.11 7.33 -18.87
CA ARG A 117 -21.94 8.37 -19.89
C ARG A 117 -23.35 8.73 -20.33
N GLY A 118 -23.78 9.94 -19.97
CA GLY A 118 -25.08 10.45 -20.38
C GLY A 118 -25.13 10.43 -21.90
N LEU A 119 -25.95 9.54 -22.44
CA LEU A 119 -26.45 9.66 -23.81
C LEU A 119 -27.12 11.03 -23.91
N ALA A 120 -26.68 11.81 -24.88
CA ALA A 120 -27.28 13.09 -25.22
C ALA A 120 -28.80 12.89 -25.38
N HIS A 121 -29.59 13.59 -24.55
CA HIS A 121 -31.01 13.75 -24.81
C HIS A 121 -31.18 14.70 -26.00
N PRO A 122 -32.00 14.38 -27.00
CA PRO A 122 -32.43 15.38 -27.97
C PRO A 122 -33.29 16.42 -27.25
N LEU A 123 -32.98 17.70 -27.48
CA LEU A 123 -33.78 18.82 -27.03
C LEU A 123 -35.12 18.80 -27.77
N THR A 124 -36.19 18.37 -27.12
CA THR A 124 -37.56 18.61 -27.60
C THR A 124 -37.97 20.01 -27.15
N ALA A 125 -38.27 20.88 -28.13
CA ALA A 125 -38.71 22.24 -27.89
C ALA A 125 -40.08 22.29 -27.20
N CYS A 126 -40.23 23.15 -26.19
CA CYS A 126 -41.51 23.57 -25.63
C CYS A 126 -42.30 24.41 -26.66
N PRO A 127 -43.61 24.15 -26.87
CA PRO A 127 -44.48 25.13 -27.48
C PRO A 127 -44.90 26.18 -26.44
N LEU A 128 -44.61 27.45 -26.73
CA LEU A 128 -45.18 28.60 -26.04
C LEU A 128 -46.66 28.69 -26.41
N SER A 129 -47.54 28.58 -25.43
CA SER A 129 -48.95 28.95 -25.57
C SER A 129 -49.13 30.40 -25.10
N HIS A 130 -49.96 31.12 -25.85
CA HIS A 130 -50.48 32.47 -25.60
C HIS A 130 -51.17 32.63 -24.24
#